data_AF-A0A1M5HU89-F1
#
_entry.id   AF-A0A1M5HU89-F1
#
_cell.length_a   1.000
_cell.length_b   1.000
_cell.length_c   1.000
_cell.angle_alpha   90.00
_cell.angle_beta   90.00
_cell.angle_gamma   90.00
#
_symmetry.space_group_name_H-M   'P 1'
#
loop_
_entity.id
_entity.type
_entity.pdbx_description
1 polymer ?
#
loop_
_entity_poly.entity_id
_entity_poly.type
_entity_poly.pdbx_seq_one_letter_code
_entity_poly.pdbx_strand_id
1 'polypeptide(L)'
;MPVNYKLYPTNWKEISRRIRFERAKGFCESCGVPHMAINPYTSRRIVLACIHLDGNRSNNKDKNLAAYCQRCHILHDRRQHVYSRRYGREVRYQTGTLFEMAKVKAKLIKRPRSFRFVSIFENPQGIKQTAMFV
;
A
#
# COMPACT_ATOMS: atom_id res chain seq x y z
N MET A 1 -7.23 8.52 -3.24
CA MET A 1 -7.72 7.94 -4.51
C MET A 1 -9.19 8.30 -4.66
N PRO A 2 -9.67 8.67 -5.86
CA PRO A 2 -11.11 8.82 -6.08
C PRO A 2 -11.80 7.47 -5.84
N VAL A 3 -12.89 7.48 -5.05
CA VAL A 3 -13.63 6.26 -4.71
C VAL A 3 -14.65 5.99 -5.82
N ASN A 4 -14.54 4.83 -6.48
CA ASN A 4 -15.57 4.36 -7.39
C ASN A 4 -16.59 3.53 -6.60
N TYR A 5 -17.70 4.17 -6.23
CA TYR A 5 -18.76 3.54 -5.44
C TYR A 5 -19.44 2.35 -6.15
N LYS A 6 -19.35 2.25 -7.48
CA LYS A 6 -19.92 1.11 -8.24
C LYS A 6 -19.24 -0.23 -7.94
N LEU A 7 -18.03 -0.20 -7.37
CA LEU A 7 -17.28 -1.41 -6.99
C LEU A 7 -17.68 -1.96 -5.61
N TYR A 8 -18.56 -1.25 -4.91
CA TYR A 8 -18.99 -1.59 -3.56
C TYR A 8 -20.47 -1.97 -3.57
N PRO A 9 -20.92 -2.81 -2.62
CA PRO A 9 -22.35 -3.11 -2.49
C PRO A 9 -23.13 -1.87 -2.04
N THR A 10 -24.44 -1.84 -2.33
CA THR A 10 -25.31 -0.70 -2.00
C THR A 10 -25.30 -0.33 -0.51
N ASN A 11 -25.18 -1.33 0.36
CA ASN A 11 -25.10 -1.16 1.82
C ASN A 11 -23.68 -0.83 2.35
N TRP A 12 -22.73 -0.45 1.49
CA TRP A 12 -21.35 -0.16 1.91
C TRP A 12 -21.24 0.89 3.01
N LYS A 13 -22.10 1.92 2.99
CA LYS A 13 -22.12 2.97 4.03
C LYS A 13 -22.37 2.38 5.41
N GLU A 14 -23.25 1.39 5.49
CA GLU A 14 -23.61 0.69 6.73
C GLU A 14 -22.50 -0.25 7.16
N ILE A 15 -21.97 -1.07 6.24
CA ILE A 15 -20.81 -1.94 6.52
C ILE A 15 -19.64 -1.12 7.07
N SER A 16 -19.31 -0.01 6.40
CA SER A 16 -18.22 0.88 6.82
C SER A 16 -18.48 1.56 8.17
N ARG A 17 -19.74 1.87 8.50
CA ARG A 17 -20.10 2.41 9.81
C ARG A 17 -19.93 1.36 10.90
N ARG A 18 -20.47 0.16 10.69
CA ARG A 18 -20.37 -0.98 11.61
C ARG A 18 -18.92 -1.32 11.93
N ILE A 19 -18.06 -1.43 10.92
CA ILE A 19 -16.64 -1.73 11.13
C ILE A 19 -15.96 -0.64 11.98
N ARG A 20 -16.19 0.64 11.66
CA ARG A 20 -15.49 1.75 12.33
C ARG A 20 -15.99 2.04 13.75
N PHE A 21 -17.29 1.97 13.98
CA PHE A 21 -17.89 2.48 15.21
C PHE A 21 -18.52 1.41 16.08
N GLU A 22 -18.97 0.30 15.52
CA GLU A 22 -19.56 -0.80 16.30
C GLU A 22 -18.46 -1.83 16.67
N ARG A 23 -17.74 -2.36 15.67
CA ARG A 23 -16.69 -3.36 15.90
C ARG A 23 -15.44 -2.74 16.53
N ALA A 24 -14.86 -1.75 15.87
CA ALA A 24 -13.64 -1.10 16.33
C ALA A 24 -13.87 -0.04 17.42
N LYS A 25 -15.13 0.18 17.82
CA LYS A 25 -15.53 1.15 18.87
C LYS A 25 -14.98 2.57 18.68
N GLY A 26 -14.73 2.97 17.43
CA GLY A 26 -14.16 4.29 17.12
C GLY A 26 -12.65 4.37 17.33
N PHE A 27 -11.93 3.25 17.46
CA PHE A 27 -10.47 3.21 17.57
C PHE A 27 -9.84 2.61 16.31
N CYS A 28 -8.64 3.07 15.96
CA CYS A 28 -7.86 2.45 14.90
C CYS A 28 -7.42 1.04 15.32
N GLU A 29 -7.75 0.00 14.55
CA GLU A 29 -7.38 -1.38 14.87
C GLU A 29 -5.87 -1.66 14.74
N SER A 30 -5.11 -0.76 14.10
CA SER A 30 -3.65 -0.89 13.97
C SER A 30 -2.85 -0.10 15.02
N CYS A 31 -3.29 1.10 15.42
CA CYS A 31 -2.51 1.96 16.32
C CYS A 31 -3.29 2.47 17.54
N GLY A 32 -4.57 2.14 17.67
CA GLY A 32 -5.39 2.51 18.82
C GLY A 32 -5.82 3.98 18.88
N VAL A 33 -5.47 4.84 17.91
CA VAL A 33 -5.89 6.25 17.97
C VAL A 33 -7.41 6.40 17.85
N PRO A 34 -8.06 7.22 18.70
CA PRO A 34 -9.51 7.41 18.61
C PRO A 34 -9.91 8.27 17.40
N HIS A 35 -11.12 8.04 16.93
CA HIS A 35 -11.77 8.87 15.92
C HIS A 35 -11.92 10.31 16.42
N MET A 36 -11.70 11.28 15.53
CA MET A 36 -11.73 12.73 15.82
C MET A 36 -10.64 13.24 16.76
N ALA A 37 -9.68 12.41 17.18
CA ALA A 37 -8.48 12.88 17.88
C ALA A 37 -7.75 13.95 17.06
N ILE A 38 -7.19 14.96 17.74
CA ILE A 38 -6.37 15.97 17.08
C ILE A 38 -4.97 15.39 16.84
N ASN A 39 -4.50 15.46 15.60
CA ASN A 39 -3.13 15.13 15.29
C ASN A 39 -2.19 16.21 15.87
N PRO A 40 -1.25 15.87 16.77
CA PRO A 40 -0.42 16.85 17.47
C PRO A 40 0.53 17.62 16.54
N TYR A 41 0.84 17.10 15.35
CA TYR A 41 1.77 17.73 14.42
C TYR A 41 1.09 18.62 13.36
N THR A 42 -0.19 18.38 13.08
CA THR A 42 -0.91 19.06 11.98
C THR A 42 -2.16 19.78 12.44
N SER A 43 -2.56 19.62 13.70
CA SER A 43 -3.80 20.13 14.30
C SER A 43 -5.07 19.72 13.53
N ARG A 44 -5.00 18.71 12.67
CA ARG A 44 -6.14 18.17 11.91
C ARG A 44 -6.79 17.02 12.67
N ARG A 45 -8.10 16.88 12.52
CA ARG A 45 -8.86 15.75 13.06
C ARG A 45 -8.50 14.44 12.35
N ILE A 46 -8.25 13.40 13.13
CA ILE A 46 -7.95 12.06 12.65
C ILE A 46 -9.27 11.35 12.34
N VAL A 47 -9.45 11.02 11.07
CA VAL A 47 -10.63 10.30 10.57
C VAL A 47 -10.29 8.81 10.42
N LEU A 48 -11.23 7.94 10.81
CA LEU A 48 -11.14 6.50 10.56
C LEU A 48 -11.82 6.16 9.23
N ALA A 49 -11.17 5.29 8.46
CA ALA A 49 -11.66 4.71 7.22
C ALA A 49 -11.75 3.19 7.34
N CYS A 50 -12.70 2.59 6.63
CA CYS A 50 -12.77 1.14 6.46
C CYS A 50 -11.87 0.74 5.30
N ILE A 51 -10.99 -0.25 5.51
CA ILE A 51 -9.99 -0.72 4.55
C ILE A 51 -10.21 -2.19 4.24
N HIS A 52 -9.83 -2.62 3.03
CA HIS A 52 -9.75 -4.03 2.63
C HIS A 52 -8.30 -4.50 2.78
N LEU A 53 -8.04 -5.48 3.65
CA LEU A 53 -6.69 -5.98 3.95
C LEU A 53 -6.04 -6.67 2.73
N ASP A 54 -6.84 -7.36 1.93
CA ASP A 54 -6.42 -7.99 0.67
C ASP A 54 -6.36 -7.03 -0.54
N GLY A 55 -6.73 -5.75 -0.37
CA GLY A 55 -6.82 -4.78 -1.45
C GLY A 55 -7.95 -5.03 -2.47
N ASN A 56 -8.76 -6.08 -2.29
CA ASN A 56 -9.86 -6.42 -3.17
C ASN A 56 -11.19 -5.85 -2.66
N ARG A 57 -11.70 -4.82 -3.35
CA ARG A 57 -12.92 -4.09 -2.98
C ARG A 57 -14.20 -4.95 -3.01
N SER A 58 -14.21 -6.07 -3.72
CA SER A 58 -15.37 -6.97 -3.75
C SER A 58 -15.44 -7.91 -2.54
N ASN A 59 -14.32 -8.14 -1.84
CA ASN A 59 -14.26 -9.04 -0.69
C ASN A 59 -14.66 -8.32 0.60
N ASN A 60 -15.96 -8.25 0.87
CA ASN A 60 -16.53 -7.54 2.02
C ASN A 60 -16.71 -8.44 3.28
N LYS A 61 -15.96 -9.55 3.37
CA LYS A 61 -15.98 -10.39 4.57
C LYS A 61 -15.45 -9.60 5.78
N ASP A 62 -16.08 -9.76 6.93
CA ASP A 62 -15.72 -8.98 8.14
C ASP A 62 -14.24 -9.08 8.50
N LYS A 63 -13.66 -10.29 8.43
CA LYS A 63 -12.24 -10.57 8.68
C LYS A 63 -11.28 -9.86 7.71
N ASN A 64 -11.75 -9.47 6.52
CA ASN A 64 -10.95 -8.76 5.52
C ASN A 64 -11.06 -7.25 5.66
N LEU A 65 -12.02 -6.75 6.43
CA LEU A 65 -12.21 -5.33 6.66
C LEU A 65 -11.50 -4.90 7.94
N ALA A 66 -10.95 -3.70 7.95
CA ALA A 66 -10.37 -3.09 9.15
C ALA A 66 -10.63 -1.58 9.25
N ALA A 67 -10.74 -1.06 10.46
CA ALA A 67 -10.89 0.36 10.76
C ALA A 67 -9.52 1.01 10.97
N TYR A 68 -9.00 1.70 9.96
CA TYR A 68 -7.68 2.36 10.03
C TYR A 68 -7.80 3.88 10.05
N CYS A 69 -6.93 4.53 10.84
CA CYS A 69 -6.74 5.97 10.75
C CYS A 69 -6.05 6.37 9.44
N GLN A 70 -6.12 7.65 9.08
CA GLN A 70 -5.50 8.19 7.86
C GLN A 70 -4.01 7.78 7.70
N ARG A 71 -3.23 7.78 8.79
CA ARG A 71 -1.82 7.36 8.78
C ARG A 71 -1.67 5.87 8.48
N CYS A 72 -2.32 5.00 9.25
CA CYS A 72 -2.23 3.55 9.08
C CYS A 72 -2.76 3.12 7.70
N HIS A 73 -3.81 3.77 7.20
CA HIS A 73 -4.36 3.52 5.87
C HIS A 73 -3.34 3.84 4.76
N ILE A 74 -2.68 5.01 4.82
CA ILE A 74 -1.64 5.37 3.83
C ILE A 74 -0.44 4.42 3.90
N LEU A 75 -0.06 3.99 5.11
CA LEU A 75 1.04 3.05 5.31
C LEU A 75 0.72 1.68 4.72
N HIS A 76 -0.49 1.17 4.94
CA HIS A 76 -0.97 -0.06 4.33
C HIS A 76 -0.88 -0.01 2.80
N ASP A 77 -1.38 1.08 2.20
CA ASP A 77 -1.42 1.24 0.75
C ASP A 77 -0.09 1.72 0.14
N ARG A 78 0.96 1.94 0.96
CA ARG A 78 2.22 2.57 0.51
C ARG A 78 2.84 1.83 -0.67
N ARG A 79 2.92 0.50 -0.61
CA ARG A 79 3.52 -0.33 -1.68
C ARG A 79 2.75 -0.16 -2.99
N GLN A 80 1.43 -0.26 -2.94
CA GLN A 80 0.57 -0.06 -4.10
C GLN A 80 0.68 1.37 -4.65
N HIS A 81 0.74 2.40 -3.79
CA HIS A 81 0.92 3.77 -4.21
C HIS A 81 2.27 4.02 -4.89
N VAL A 82 3.38 3.49 -4.35
CA VAL A 82 4.70 3.56 -4.99
C VAL A 82 4.68 2.88 -6.35
N TYR A 83 4.07 1.69 -6.43
CA TYR A 83 3.94 0.93 -7.67
C TYR A 83 3.11 1.68 -8.72
N SER A 84 1.92 2.16 -8.36
CA SER A 84 1.05 2.92 -9.26
C SER A 84 1.66 4.25 -9.70
N ARG A 85 2.50 4.90 -8.87
CA ARG A 85 3.28 6.08 -9.29
C ARG A 85 4.32 5.74 -10.35
N ARG A 86 4.96 4.58 -10.25
CA ARG A 86 6.01 4.14 -11.17
C ARG A 86 5.45 3.63 -12.49
N TYR A 87 4.44 2.76 -12.42
CA TYR A 87 3.93 1.99 -13.56
C TYR A 87 2.59 2.52 -14.08
N GLY A 88 1.82 3.24 -13.27
CA GLY A 88 0.49 3.75 -13.63
C GLY A 88 -0.61 3.13 -12.77
N ARG A 89 -1.80 3.76 -12.76
CA ARG A 89 -2.92 3.37 -11.90
C ARG A 89 -3.63 2.09 -12.34
N GLU A 90 -3.46 1.70 -13.60
CA GLU A 90 -4.03 0.47 -14.17
C GLU A 90 -3.33 -0.80 -13.68
N VAL A 91 -2.17 -0.67 -13.04
CA VAL A 91 -1.34 -1.82 -12.68
C VAL A 91 -1.36 -2.03 -11.16
N ARG A 92 -1.75 -3.23 -10.73
CA ARG A 92 -1.79 -3.62 -9.31
C ARG A 92 -0.53 -4.39 -8.92
N TYR A 93 -0.09 -4.18 -7.67
CA TYR A 93 1.05 -4.89 -7.10
C TYR A 93 0.67 -6.32 -6.68
N GLN A 94 -0.60 -6.54 -6.33
CA GLN A 94 -1.17 -7.85 -6.02
C GLN A 94 -2.04 -8.33 -7.19
N THR A 95 -1.90 -9.62 -7.49
CA THR A 95 -2.31 -10.37 -8.71
C THR A 95 -1.46 -10.12 -9.96
N GLY A 96 -0.25 -10.69 -9.96
CA GLY A 96 0.55 -10.87 -11.18
C GLY A 96 -0.15 -11.80 -12.16
N THR A 97 -1.06 -11.27 -12.96
CA THR A 97 -1.40 -11.90 -14.24
C THR A 97 -0.29 -11.58 -15.23
N LEU A 98 0.10 -12.56 -16.05
CA LEU A 98 1.12 -12.40 -17.11
C LEU A 98 0.85 -11.17 -18.01
N PHE A 99 -0.44 -10.81 -18.19
CA PHE A 99 -0.88 -9.65 -18.96
C PHE A 99 -0.60 -8.30 -18.28
N GLU A 100 -0.70 -8.18 -16.95
CA GLU A 100 -0.35 -6.93 -16.26
C GLU A 100 1.16 -6.67 -16.24
N MET A 101 1.98 -7.73 -16.22
CA MET A 101 3.44 -7.62 -16.30
C MET A 101 3.92 -7.09 -17.66
N ALA A 102 3.18 -7.32 -18.75
CA ALA A 102 3.54 -6.80 -20.07
C ALA A 102 3.52 -5.25 -20.12
N LYS A 103 2.51 -4.61 -19.50
CA LYS A 103 2.44 -3.13 -19.37
C LYS A 103 3.59 -2.58 -18.52
N VAL A 104 3.94 -3.28 -17.45
CA VAL A 104 5.09 -2.96 -16.58
C VAL A 104 6.39 -3.05 -17.35
N LYS A 105 6.59 -4.15 -18.08
CA LYS A 105 7.78 -4.42 -18.90
C LYS A 105 7.93 -3.36 -20.00
N ALA A 106 6.85 -3.04 -20.72
CA ALA A 106 6.83 -1.99 -21.74
C ALA A 106 7.23 -0.61 -21.17
N LYS A 107 6.82 -0.28 -19.94
CA LYS A 107 7.16 0.99 -19.30
C LYS A 107 8.56 1.01 -18.67
N LEU A 108 9.07 -0.13 -18.22
CA LEU A 108 10.47 -0.30 -17.82
C LEU A 108 11.40 -0.12 -19.02
N ILE A 109 11.05 -0.67 -20.19
CA ILE A 109 11.82 -0.50 -21.43
C ILE A 109 11.92 0.98 -21.83
N LYS A 110 10.82 1.75 -21.69
CA LYS A 110 10.78 3.19 -22.01
C LYS A 110 11.45 4.11 -20.98
N ARG A 111 11.85 3.59 -19.82
CA ARG A 111 12.60 4.34 -18.80
C ARG A 111 13.91 3.60 -18.55
N PRO A 112 14.93 3.77 -19.41
CA PRO A 112 16.22 3.17 -19.12
C PRO A 112 16.63 3.68 -17.75
N ARG A 113 16.84 2.77 -16.80
CA ARG A 113 17.65 3.11 -15.63
C ARG A 113 18.96 3.58 -16.24
N SER A 114 19.40 4.80 -15.96
CA SER A 114 20.82 5.09 -16.05
C SER A 114 21.47 4.03 -15.17
N PHE A 115 22.03 3.01 -15.81
CA PHE A 115 22.75 1.96 -15.12
C PHE A 115 23.96 2.66 -14.50
N ARG A 116 23.87 3.04 -13.22
CA ARG A 116 25.06 2.95 -12.38
C ARG A 116 25.29 1.46 -12.23
N PHE A 117 26.12 0.95 -13.13
CA PHE A 117 26.71 -0.37 -13.06
C PHE A 117 27.49 -0.42 -11.74
N VAL A 118 26.86 -0.86 -10.65
CA VAL A 118 27.63 -1.40 -9.53
C VAL A 118 27.92 -2.81 -9.98
N SER A 119 29.05 -3.00 -10.65
CA SER A 119 29.59 -4.30 -10.99
C SER A 119 29.87 -5.03 -9.68
N ILE A 120 28.93 -5.84 -9.22
CA ILE A 120 29.25 -6.96 -8.35
C ILE A 120 29.92 -7.97 -9.28
N PHE A 121 31.24 -7.87 -9.42
CA PHE A 121 32.03 -8.99 -9.91
C PHE A 121 32.08 -10.00 -8.76
N GLU A 122 31.19 -10.99 -8.80
CA GLU A 122 31.48 -12.27 -8.14
C GLU A 122 32.67 -12.88 -8.89
N ASN A 123 33.86 -12.78 -8.29
CA ASN A 123 35.03 -13.50 -8.73
C ASN A 123 34.80 -15.00 -8.44
N PRO A 124 34.85 -15.90 -9.44
CA PRO A 124 34.62 -17.33 -9.24
C PRO A 124 35.74 -18.06 -8.48
N GLN A 125 36.73 -17.37 -7.90
CA GLN A 125 37.90 -17.97 -7.27
C GLN A 125 38.06 -17.72 -5.75
N GLY A 126 37.07 -17.17 -5.04
CA GLY A 126 36.97 -17.37 -3.58
C GLY A 126 38.20 -17.01 -2.70
N ILE A 127 38.93 -15.92 -2.97
CA ILE A 127 40.01 -15.44 -2.08
C ILE A 127 39.64 -14.08 -1.49
N LYS A 128 39.58 -14.01 -0.15
CA LYS A 128 39.43 -12.77 0.61
C LYS A 128 40.77 -12.02 0.61
N GLN A 129 40.82 -10.82 0.04
CA GLN A 129 41.91 -9.87 0.31
C GLN A 129 41.38 -8.67 1.09
N THR A 130 41.79 -8.59 2.35
CA THR A 130 41.80 -7.36 3.14
C THR A 130 42.94 -6.48 2.64
N ALA A 131 42.64 -5.26 2.20
CA ALA A 131 43.65 -4.23 2.02
C ALA A 131 43.38 -3.10 3.03
N MET A 132 44.27 -3.02 4.03
CA MET A 132 44.54 -1.78 4.76
C MET A 132 45.08 -0.76 3.76
N PHE A 133 44.61 0.48 3.83
CA PHE A 133 45.35 1.62 3.32
C PHE A 133 45.53 2.61 4.47
N VAL A 134 46.81 2.92 4.70
CA VAL A 134 47.36 4.01 5.52
C VAL A 134 46.86 5.35 5.01
#